data_AF-A0A976L2I6-F1
#
_entry.id   AF-A0A976L2I6-F1
#
_cell.length_a   1.000
_cell.length_b   1.000
_cell.length_c   1.000
_cell.angle_alpha   90.00
_cell.angle_beta   90.00
_cell.angle_gamma   90.00
#
_symmetry.space_group_name_H-M   'P 1'
#
loop_
_entity.id
_entity.type
_entity.pdbx_description
1 polymer ?
#
loop_
_entity_poly.entity_id
_entity_poly.type
_entity_poly.pdbx_seq_one_letter_code
_entity_poly.pdbx_strand_id
1 'polypeptide(L)'
;MNIPNLPTDNLYKFMAIFGLVIIISGFYFYTTIIDKYSLAASSLIKEEGILKIETDYLSDEVALLETRIEIANGQGDKNILNNVLADYKAVKDELKQKEIARESIEQKIYDLEFIEKDVNAIKAYHFGAIGLGMVLMVYGFWLWYSKLQYYQDLIIRREVGGIEIKNKKTWERLIGTFLILVLLLATAILFKKTFENYYSYIISNLLHKI
;
A
#
# COMPACT_ATOMS: atom_id res chain seq x y z
N MET A 1 -50.40 -10.98 -17.64
CA MET A 1 -49.80 -9.62 -17.71
C MET A 1 -48.53 -9.71 -18.54
N ASN A 2 -48.41 -8.91 -19.59
CA ASN A 2 -47.16 -8.78 -20.34
C ASN A 2 -46.22 -7.87 -19.55
N ILE A 3 -45.17 -8.45 -18.96
CA ILE A 3 -44.11 -7.64 -18.33
C ILE A 3 -43.32 -6.99 -19.48
N PRO A 4 -43.19 -5.66 -19.53
CA PRO A 4 -42.42 -5.00 -20.57
C PRO A 4 -40.95 -5.44 -20.53
N ASN A 5 -40.36 -5.70 -21.70
CA ASN A 5 -38.96 -6.07 -21.80
C ASN A 5 -38.08 -4.92 -21.29
N LEU A 6 -37.44 -5.13 -20.14
CA LEU A 6 -36.42 -4.21 -19.63
C LEU A 6 -35.30 -4.07 -20.67
N PRO A 7 -34.72 -2.87 -20.84
CA PRO A 7 -33.60 -2.65 -21.74
C PRO A 7 -32.33 -3.32 -21.18
N THR A 8 -32.19 -4.61 -21.45
CA THR A 8 -31.10 -5.47 -20.95
C THR A 8 -29.73 -5.16 -21.57
N ASP A 9 -29.69 -4.42 -22.69
CA ASP A 9 -28.45 -3.93 -23.31
C ASP A 9 -27.64 -3.06 -22.34
N ASN A 10 -28.30 -2.13 -21.66
CA ASN A 10 -27.64 -1.19 -20.78
C ASN A 10 -27.01 -1.86 -19.55
N LEU A 11 -27.54 -3.02 -19.13
CA LEU A 11 -27.05 -3.72 -17.95
C LEU A 11 -25.65 -4.33 -18.17
N TYR A 12 -25.41 -4.98 -19.32
CA TYR A 12 -24.12 -5.64 -19.58
C TYR A 12 -23.00 -4.63 -19.81
N LYS A 13 -23.29 -3.55 -20.54
CA LYS A 13 -22.36 -2.42 -20.72
C LYS A 13 -22.04 -1.75 -19.39
N PHE A 14 -23.05 -1.51 -18.56
CA PHE A 14 -22.86 -0.95 -17.22
C PHE A 14 -21.94 -1.83 -16.38
N MET A 15 -22.17 -3.15 -16.34
CA MET A 15 -21.31 -4.06 -15.58
C MET A 15 -19.86 -4.05 -16.08
N ALA A 16 -19.65 -3.99 -17.40
CA ALA A 16 -18.32 -3.93 -17.99
C ALA A 16 -17.58 -2.64 -17.58
N ILE A 17 -18.24 -1.49 -17.74
CA ILE A 17 -17.70 -0.17 -17.39
C ILE A 17 -17.50 -0.05 -15.88
N PHE A 18 -18.41 -0.58 -15.07
CA PHE A 18 -18.29 -0.56 -13.62
C PHE A 18 -17.07 -1.38 -13.14
N GLY A 19 -16.83 -2.55 -13.73
CA GLY A 19 -15.60 -3.31 -13.49
C GLY A 19 -14.33 -2.52 -13.82
N LEU A 20 -14.33 -1.81 -14.95
CA LEU A 20 -13.22 -0.92 -15.33
C LEU A 20 -13.01 0.23 -14.33
N VAL A 21 -14.10 0.86 -13.87
CA VAL A 21 -14.05 1.92 -12.86
C VAL A 21 -13.46 1.42 -11.54
N ILE A 22 -13.83 0.21 -11.10
CA ILE A 22 -13.24 -0.42 -9.90
C ILE A 22 -11.72 -0.59 -10.07
N ILE A 23 -11.26 -1.05 -11.23
CA ILE A 23 -9.83 -1.24 -11.49
C ILE A 23 -9.10 0.10 -11.41
N ILE A 24 -9.57 1.12 -12.14
CA ILE A 24 -8.94 2.45 -12.17
C ILE A 24 -8.92 3.07 -10.77
N SER A 25 -10.04 3.01 -10.06
CA SER A 25 -10.15 3.53 -8.70
C SER A 25 -9.21 2.77 -7.75
N GLY A 26 -9.14 1.44 -7.87
CA GLY A 26 -8.26 0.60 -7.08
C GLY A 26 -6.78 0.96 -7.24
N PHE A 27 -6.34 1.26 -8.47
CA PHE A 27 -4.99 1.76 -8.74
C PHE A 27 -4.76 3.14 -8.12
N TYR A 28 -5.66 4.08 -8.37
CA TYR A 28 -5.53 5.45 -7.86
C TYR A 28 -5.45 5.51 -6.33
N PHE A 29 -6.33 4.79 -5.62
CA PHE A 29 -6.32 4.75 -4.15
C PHE A 29 -5.05 4.10 -3.61
N TYR A 30 -4.60 3.00 -4.23
CA TYR A 30 -3.41 2.28 -3.79
C TYR A 30 -2.14 3.12 -3.89
N THR A 31 -1.91 3.77 -5.03
CA THR A 31 -0.71 4.61 -5.21
C THR A 31 -0.72 5.79 -4.24
N THR A 32 -1.86 6.47 -4.08
CA THR A 32 -2.00 7.62 -3.17
C THR A 32 -1.68 7.25 -1.72
N ILE A 33 -2.14 6.08 -1.26
CA ILE A 33 -1.90 5.61 0.11
C ILE A 33 -0.43 5.24 0.32
N ILE A 34 0.17 4.48 -0.60
CA ILE A 34 1.56 4.03 -0.48
C ILE A 34 2.53 5.21 -0.56
N ASP A 35 2.32 6.14 -1.48
CA ASP A 35 3.19 7.30 -1.64
C ASP A 35 3.20 8.15 -0.36
N LYS A 36 2.02 8.35 0.26
CA LYS A 36 1.92 9.08 1.52
C LYS A 36 2.70 8.42 2.66
N TYR A 37 2.58 7.10 2.82
CA TYR A 37 3.27 6.38 3.91
C TYR A 37 4.78 6.26 3.67
N SER A 38 5.20 6.02 2.43
CA SER A 38 6.62 5.94 2.08
C SER A 38 7.34 7.27 2.28
N LEU A 39 6.71 8.39 1.91
CA LEU A 39 7.25 9.73 2.16
C LEU A 39 7.37 10.03 3.66
N ALA A 40 6.33 9.71 4.44
CA ALA A 40 6.34 9.90 5.90
C ALA A 40 7.45 9.06 6.56
N ALA A 41 7.56 7.78 6.21
CA ALA A 41 8.60 6.89 6.71
C ALA A 41 10.01 7.41 6.37
N SER A 42 10.24 7.83 5.12
CA SER A 42 11.53 8.37 4.71
C SER A 42 11.89 9.65 5.48
N SER A 43 10.92 10.54 5.73
CA SER A 43 11.17 11.75 6.51
C SER A 43 11.55 11.45 7.96
N LEU A 44 10.87 10.52 8.63
CA LEU A 44 11.18 10.16 10.02
C LEU A 44 12.53 9.45 10.15
N ILE A 45 12.85 8.53 9.24
CA ILE A 45 14.16 7.85 9.23
C ILE A 45 15.30 8.87 9.05
N LYS A 46 15.11 9.85 8.16
CA LYS A 46 16.09 10.91 7.96
C LYS A 46 16.26 11.77 9.23
N GLU A 47 15.15 12.14 9.87
CA GLU A 47 15.15 12.96 11.09
C GLU A 47 15.79 12.22 12.27
N GLU A 48 15.49 10.92 12.43
CA GLU A 48 16.14 10.04 13.42
C GLU A 48 17.65 9.96 13.19
N GLY A 49 18.09 9.79 11.94
CA GLY A 49 19.51 9.77 11.59
C GLY A 49 20.24 11.07 11.91
N ILE A 50 19.60 12.24 11.71
CA ILE A 50 20.17 13.54 12.09
C ILE A 50 20.28 13.66 13.61
N LEU A 51 19.19 13.37 14.33
CA LEU A 51 19.19 13.45 15.80
C LEU A 51 20.21 12.51 16.43
N LYS A 52 20.40 11.32 15.85
CA LYS A 52 21.41 10.38 16.32
C LYS A 52 22.81 10.98 16.22
N ILE A 53 23.17 11.56 15.07
CA ILE A 53 24.48 12.21 14.88
C ILE A 53 24.66 13.38 15.87
N GLU A 54 23.63 14.20 16.07
CA GLU A 54 23.68 15.32 17.03
C GLU A 54 23.84 14.84 18.47
N THR A 55 23.13 13.78 18.85
CA THR A 55 23.22 13.16 20.19
C THR A 55 24.62 12.58 20.42
N ASP A 56 25.16 11.87 19.44
CA ASP A 56 26.51 11.29 19.51
C ASP A 56 27.57 12.41 19.65
N TYR A 57 27.46 13.50 18.89
CA TYR A 57 28.35 14.66 18.99
C TYR A 57 28.31 15.33 20.37
N LEU A 58 27.11 15.61 20.88
CA LEU A 58 26.94 16.23 22.20
C LEU A 58 27.42 15.31 23.32
N SER A 59 27.23 13.99 23.18
CA SER A 59 27.74 12.99 24.12
C SER A 59 29.28 13.02 24.17
N ASP A 60 29.95 13.10 23.02
CA ASP A 60 31.41 13.25 22.96
C ASP A 60 31.88 14.57 23.58
N GLU A 61 31.15 15.68 23.36
CA GLU A 61 31.46 16.98 23.95
C GLU A 61 31.31 16.98 25.49
N VAL A 62 30.26 16.34 26.00
CA VAL A 62 30.05 16.11 27.44
C VAL A 62 31.26 15.37 28.03
N ALA A 63 31.73 14.29 27.39
CA ALA A 63 32.89 13.52 27.86
C ALA A 63 34.19 14.36 27.89
N LEU A 64 34.39 15.24 26.90
CA LEU A 64 35.53 16.16 26.89
C LEU A 64 35.44 17.21 28.00
N LEU A 65 34.24 17.74 28.28
CA LEU A 65 34.01 18.70 29.35
C LEU A 65 34.20 18.07 30.73
N GLU A 66 33.78 16.81 30.93
CA GLU A 66 34.06 16.05 32.16
C GLU A 66 35.56 15.95 32.43
N THR A 67 36.33 15.60 31.40
CA THR A 67 37.80 15.59 31.48
C THR A 67 38.37 16.97 31.85
N ARG A 68 37.84 18.06 31.28
CA ARG A 68 38.29 19.43 31.61
C ARG A 68 37.94 19.84 33.05
N ILE A 69 36.78 19.41 33.56
CA ILE A 69 36.37 19.65 34.95
C ILE A 69 37.38 18.99 35.90
N GLU A 70 37.78 17.74 35.63
CA GLU A 70 38.77 17.03 36.44
C GLU A 70 40.12 17.77 36.48
N ILE A 71 40.60 18.24 35.33
CA ILE A 71 41.85 19.01 35.22
C ILE A 71 41.73 20.34 35.98
N ALA A 72 40.67 21.12 35.77
CA ALA A 72 40.48 22.41 36.42
C ALA A 72 40.37 22.27 37.94
N ASN A 73 39.67 21.24 38.41
CA ASN A 73 39.55 20.92 39.83
C ASN A 73 40.91 20.55 40.44
N GLY A 74 41.75 19.80 39.71
CA GLY A 74 43.12 19.47 40.12
C GLY A 74 44.07 20.67 40.19
N GLN A 75 43.80 21.74 39.42
CA GLN A 75 44.59 22.98 39.42
C GLN A 75 44.18 23.97 40.52
N GLY A 76 43.00 23.83 41.11
CA GLY A 76 42.49 24.71 42.17
C GLY A 76 42.00 26.10 41.71
N ASP A 77 41.90 26.34 40.40
CA ASP A 77 41.36 27.60 39.85
C ASP A 77 39.81 27.55 39.81
N LYS A 78 39.19 28.18 40.80
CA LYS A 78 37.72 28.22 40.94
C LYS A 78 37.02 28.94 39.79
N ASN A 79 37.66 29.94 39.17
CA ASN A 79 37.02 30.71 38.10
C ASN A 79 36.94 29.87 36.83
N ILE A 80 38.02 29.17 36.48
CA ILE A 80 38.04 28.23 35.36
C ILE A 80 37.01 27.12 35.61
N LEU A 81 37.01 26.53 36.81
CA LEU A 81 36.08 25.46 37.17
C LEU A 81 34.61 25.88 37.01
N ASN A 82 34.23 27.06 37.51
CA ASN A 82 32.86 27.55 37.39
C ASN A 82 32.43 27.79 35.93
N ASN A 83 33.34 28.25 35.08
CA ASN A 83 33.06 28.43 33.65
C ASN A 83 32.84 27.08 32.95
N VAL A 84 33.74 26.11 33.16
CA VAL A 84 33.59 24.78 32.54
C VAL A 84 32.33 24.06 33.05
N LEU A 85 31.97 24.24 34.33
CA LEU A 85 30.73 23.70 34.89
C LEU A 85 29.47 24.32 34.26
N ALA A 86 29.51 25.61 33.92
CA ALA A 86 28.41 26.27 33.24
C ALA A 86 28.23 25.71 31.81
N ASP A 87 29.32 25.57 31.06
CA ASP A 87 29.32 24.98 29.72
C ASP A 87 28.85 23.52 29.76
N TYR A 88 29.39 22.71 30.68
CA TYR A 88 28.98 21.32 30.90
C TYR A 88 27.48 21.20 31.14
N LYS A 89 26.94 22.05 32.02
CA LYS A 89 25.51 22.01 32.32
C LYS A 89 24.68 22.36 31.08
N ALA A 90 25.09 23.37 30.32
CA ALA A 90 24.38 23.77 29.09
C ALA A 90 24.38 22.65 28.04
N VAL A 91 25.54 22.06 27.73
CA VAL A 91 25.66 20.97 26.76
C VAL A 91 24.91 19.72 27.23
N LYS A 92 24.97 19.39 28.53
CA LYS A 92 24.25 18.26 29.11
C LYS A 92 22.73 18.44 29.07
N ASP A 93 22.24 19.65 29.34
CA ASP A 93 20.82 19.96 29.24
C ASP A 93 20.36 19.89 27.76
N GLU A 94 21.17 20.35 26.81
CA GLU A 94 20.90 20.22 25.37
C GLU A 94 20.87 18.75 24.91
N LEU A 95 21.87 17.95 25.29
CA LEU A 95 21.93 16.51 25.02
C LEU A 95 20.64 15.83 25.47
N LYS A 96 20.21 16.10 26.71
CA LYS A 96 18.98 15.53 27.26
C LYS A 96 17.73 15.91 26.45
N GLN A 97 17.65 17.14 25.94
CA GLN A 97 16.53 17.54 25.06
C GLN A 97 16.55 16.79 23.73
N LYS A 98 17.73 16.57 23.15
CA LYS A 98 17.89 15.79 21.91
C LYS A 98 17.54 14.32 22.09
N GLU A 99 17.92 13.72 23.22
CA GLU A 99 17.53 12.35 23.58
C GLU A 99 16.00 12.20 23.68
N ILE A 100 15.31 13.13 24.35
CA ILE A 100 13.85 13.14 24.44
C ILE A 100 13.21 13.29 23.05
N ALA A 101 13.74 14.20 22.23
CA ALA A 101 13.26 14.38 20.86
C ALA A 101 13.45 13.09 20.04
N ARG A 102 14.60 12.43 20.17
CA ARG A 102 14.90 11.17 19.49
C ARG A 102 13.94 10.06 19.90
N GLU A 103 13.68 9.90 21.20
CA GLU A 103 12.69 8.93 21.71
C GLU A 103 11.30 9.18 21.12
N SER A 104 10.89 10.45 21.00
CA SER A 104 9.61 10.80 20.38
C SER A 104 9.53 10.45 18.89
N ILE A 105 10.66 10.47 18.16
CA ILE A 105 10.72 10.05 16.76
C ILE A 105 10.71 8.53 16.66
N GLU A 106 11.46 7.85 17.52
CA GLU A 106 11.47 6.38 17.58
C GLU A 106 10.06 5.84 17.83
N GLN A 107 9.29 6.48 18.72
CA GLN A 107 7.87 6.17 18.91
C GLN A 107 7.05 6.34 17.63
N LYS A 108 7.24 7.43 16.87
CA LYS A 108 6.52 7.62 15.60
C LYS A 108 6.93 6.59 14.53
N ILE A 109 8.19 6.17 14.51
CA ILE A 109 8.67 5.09 13.63
C ILE A 109 7.97 3.78 14.01
N TYR A 110 7.86 3.48 15.31
CA TYR A 110 7.10 2.32 15.79
C TYR A 110 5.62 2.36 15.37
N ASP A 111 4.97 3.53 15.47
CA ASP A 111 3.61 3.71 15.00
C ASP A 111 3.48 3.49 13.48
N LEU A 112 4.50 3.87 12.69
CA LEU A 112 4.56 3.57 11.25
C LEU A 112 4.76 2.07 10.96
N GLU A 113 5.54 1.36 11.77
CA GLU A 113 5.67 -0.10 11.65
C GLU A 113 4.31 -0.78 11.91
N PHE A 114 3.53 -0.27 12.86
CA PHE A 114 2.16 -0.76 13.06
C PHE A 114 1.28 -0.52 11.83
N ILE A 115 1.43 0.64 11.18
CA ILE A 115 0.74 0.96 9.93
C ILE A 115 1.17 0.03 8.78
N GLU A 116 2.39 -0.52 8.78
CA GLU A 116 2.82 -1.51 7.78
C GLU A 116 1.88 -2.72 7.72
N LYS A 117 1.34 -3.13 8.88
CA LYS A 117 0.32 -4.18 8.97
C LYS A 117 -0.95 -3.79 8.21
N ASP A 118 -1.41 -2.57 8.39
CA ASP A 118 -2.59 -2.03 7.70
C ASP A 118 -2.31 -1.89 6.19
N VAL A 119 -1.09 -1.53 5.80
CA VAL A 119 -0.67 -1.49 4.40
C VAL A 119 -0.78 -2.87 3.75
N ASN A 120 -0.44 -3.95 4.46
CA ASN A 120 -0.61 -5.30 3.92
C ASN A 120 -2.08 -5.71 3.76
N ALA A 121 -2.95 -5.30 4.69
CA ALA A 121 -4.39 -5.46 4.52
C ALA A 121 -4.89 -4.65 3.30
N ILE A 122 -4.43 -3.41 3.14
CA ILE A 122 -4.76 -2.54 1.99
C ILE A 122 -4.27 -3.16 0.68
N LYS A 123 -3.07 -3.78 0.64
CA LYS A 123 -2.58 -4.53 -0.52
C LYS A 123 -3.53 -5.68 -0.87
N ALA A 124 -3.97 -6.47 0.12
CA ALA A 124 -4.91 -7.56 -0.11
C ALA A 124 -6.25 -7.04 -0.66
N TYR A 125 -6.81 -5.97 -0.09
CA TYR A 125 -8.01 -5.32 -0.60
C TYR A 125 -7.83 -4.79 -2.03
N HIS A 126 -6.68 -4.18 -2.34
CA HIS A 126 -6.35 -3.69 -3.67
C HIS A 126 -6.34 -4.81 -4.71
N PHE A 127 -5.64 -5.91 -4.45
CA PHE A 127 -5.62 -7.06 -5.36
C PHE A 127 -6.99 -7.71 -5.49
N GLY A 128 -7.75 -7.80 -4.40
CA GLY A 128 -9.13 -8.28 -4.42
C GLY A 128 -10.04 -7.40 -5.28
N ALA A 129 -9.95 -6.08 -5.14
CA ALA A 129 -10.73 -5.11 -5.91
C ALA A 129 -10.38 -5.17 -7.41
N ILE A 130 -9.09 -5.25 -7.76
CA ILE A 130 -8.66 -5.44 -9.15
C ILE A 130 -9.20 -6.75 -9.71
N GLY A 131 -9.06 -7.86 -8.98
CA GLY A 131 -9.56 -9.17 -9.41
C GLY A 131 -11.07 -9.14 -9.66
N LEU A 132 -11.83 -8.59 -8.73
CA LEU A 132 -13.28 -8.43 -8.86
C LEU A 132 -13.64 -7.54 -10.06
N GLY A 133 -12.95 -6.40 -10.22
CA GLY A 133 -13.15 -5.49 -11.34
C GLY A 133 -12.88 -6.15 -12.69
N MET A 134 -11.80 -6.94 -12.80
CA MET A 134 -11.48 -7.71 -14.01
C MET A 134 -12.57 -8.74 -14.34
N VAL A 135 -13.05 -9.48 -13.33
CA VAL A 135 -14.13 -10.46 -13.52
C VAL A 135 -15.40 -9.79 -14.02
N LEU A 136 -15.83 -8.69 -13.39
CA LEU A 136 -17.01 -7.93 -13.82
C LEU A 136 -16.85 -7.35 -15.22
N MET A 137 -15.66 -6.82 -15.53
CA MET A 137 -15.34 -6.26 -16.84
C MET A 137 -15.45 -7.31 -17.95
N VAL A 138 -14.74 -8.43 -17.79
CA VAL A 138 -14.72 -9.53 -18.78
C VAL A 138 -16.08 -10.17 -18.90
N TYR A 139 -16.76 -10.45 -17.78
CA TYR A 139 -18.10 -11.03 -17.79
C TYR A 139 -19.13 -10.09 -18.44
N GLY A 140 -19.01 -8.79 -18.20
CA GLY A 140 -19.88 -7.77 -18.80
C GLY A 140 -19.75 -7.71 -20.31
N PHE A 141 -18.52 -7.62 -20.81
CA PHE A 141 -18.27 -7.67 -22.25
C PHE A 141 -18.69 -9.00 -22.89
N TRP A 142 -18.49 -10.12 -22.19
CA TRP A 142 -18.90 -11.44 -22.68
C TRP A 142 -20.42 -11.57 -22.81
N LEU A 143 -21.18 -11.14 -21.80
CA LEU A 143 -22.64 -11.14 -21.86
C LEU A 143 -23.14 -10.17 -22.94
N TRP A 144 -22.57 -8.96 -23.01
CA TRP A 144 -22.91 -7.98 -24.03
C TRP A 144 -22.72 -8.56 -25.44
N TYR A 145 -21.57 -9.17 -25.71
CA TYR A 145 -21.30 -9.77 -27.02
C TYR A 145 -22.24 -10.94 -27.33
N SER A 146 -22.34 -11.90 -26.41
CA SER A 146 -23.03 -13.18 -26.65
C SER A 146 -24.56 -13.08 -26.66
N LYS A 147 -25.13 -12.12 -25.92
CA LYS A 147 -26.58 -11.95 -25.77
C LYS A 147 -27.15 -10.86 -26.66
N LEU A 148 -26.35 -9.86 -27.03
CA LEU A 148 -26.85 -8.72 -27.78
C LEU A 148 -26.09 -8.49 -29.09
N GLN A 149 -24.80 -8.16 -29.03
CA GLN A 149 -24.03 -7.73 -30.21
C GLN A 149 -24.11 -8.77 -31.33
N TYR A 150 -23.94 -10.05 -31.00
CA TYR A 150 -24.03 -11.12 -31.97
C TYR A 150 -25.35 -11.08 -32.75
N TYR A 151 -26.49 -10.93 -32.07
CA TYR A 151 -27.79 -10.93 -32.75
C TYR A 151 -28.02 -9.66 -33.56
N GLN A 152 -27.55 -8.51 -33.09
CA GLN A 152 -27.60 -7.25 -33.85
C GLN A 152 -26.78 -7.40 -35.13
N ASP A 153 -25.56 -7.94 -35.05
CA ASP A 153 -24.71 -8.20 -36.21
C ASP A 153 -25.34 -9.21 -37.17
N LEU A 154 -26.04 -10.24 -36.67
CA LEU A 154 -26.78 -11.19 -37.51
C LEU A 154 -27.90 -10.50 -38.30
N ILE A 155 -28.65 -9.60 -37.66
CA ILE A 155 -29.76 -8.86 -38.30
C ILE A 155 -29.19 -7.97 -39.40
N ILE A 156 -28.17 -7.16 -39.08
CA ILE A 156 -27.50 -6.27 -40.04
C ILE A 156 -26.98 -7.06 -41.25
N ARG A 157 -26.37 -8.24 -41.04
CA ARG A 157 -25.86 -9.09 -42.13
C ARG A 157 -26.96 -9.64 -43.03
N ARG A 158 -28.12 -9.99 -42.47
CA ARG A 158 -29.27 -10.45 -43.27
C ARG A 158 -29.84 -9.33 -44.12
N GLU A 159 -29.93 -8.13 -43.55
CA GLU A 159 -30.40 -6.93 -44.25
C GLU A 159 -29.46 -6.51 -45.37
N VAL A 160 -28.15 -6.69 -45.21
CA VAL A 160 -27.14 -6.24 -46.20
C VAL A 160 -26.83 -7.27 -47.30
N GLY A 161 -26.98 -8.59 -47.07
CA GLY A 161 -26.46 -9.56 -48.07
C GLY A 161 -26.99 -11.00 -48.08
N GLY A 162 -28.07 -11.33 -47.36
CA GLY A 162 -28.73 -12.65 -47.50
C GLY A 162 -27.87 -13.90 -47.19
N ILE A 163 -26.73 -13.75 -46.50
CA ILE A 163 -25.76 -14.85 -46.30
C ILE A 163 -26.29 -15.88 -45.28
N GLU A 164 -26.22 -17.16 -45.62
CA GLU A 164 -26.47 -18.28 -44.69
C GLU A 164 -25.36 -18.40 -43.65
N ILE A 165 -25.75 -18.43 -42.37
CA ILE A 165 -24.83 -18.42 -41.25
C ILE A 165 -24.69 -19.84 -40.70
N LYS A 166 -23.57 -20.49 -41.00
CA LYS A 166 -23.19 -21.78 -40.37
C LYS A 166 -23.01 -21.60 -38.86
N ASN A 167 -23.52 -22.57 -38.10
CA ASN A 167 -23.69 -22.52 -36.65
C ASN A 167 -22.34 -22.53 -35.89
N LYS A 168 -21.68 -21.36 -35.76
CA LYS A 168 -20.39 -21.16 -35.05
C LYS A 168 -20.54 -20.97 -33.52
N LYS A 169 -21.78 -20.98 -33.03
CA LYS A 169 -22.18 -20.44 -31.72
C LYS A 169 -21.66 -21.21 -30.50
N THR A 170 -21.29 -22.47 -30.66
CA THR A 170 -20.91 -23.34 -29.53
C THR A 170 -19.49 -23.08 -29.03
N TRP A 171 -18.55 -22.85 -29.94
CA TRP A 171 -17.12 -22.71 -29.61
C TRP A 171 -16.80 -21.39 -28.89
N GLU A 172 -17.41 -20.28 -29.30
CA GLU A 172 -17.19 -18.96 -28.69
C GLU A 172 -17.66 -18.90 -27.23
N ARG A 173 -18.73 -19.64 -26.89
CA ARG A 173 -19.23 -19.75 -25.51
C ARG A 173 -18.27 -20.54 -24.63
N LEU A 174 -17.72 -21.64 -25.15
CA LEU A 174 -16.75 -22.47 -24.44
C LEU A 174 -15.45 -21.71 -24.16
N ILE A 175 -14.93 -20.97 -25.15
CA ILE A 175 -13.72 -20.15 -25.00
C ILE A 175 -13.92 -19.05 -23.96
N GLY A 176 -15.04 -18.31 -24.02
CA GLY A 176 -15.34 -17.26 -23.05
C GLY A 176 -15.44 -17.80 -21.62
N THR A 177 -16.11 -18.94 -21.44
CA THR A 177 -16.25 -19.58 -20.13
C THR A 177 -14.90 -20.06 -19.60
N PHE A 178 -14.08 -20.66 -20.47
CA PHE A 178 -12.74 -21.11 -20.12
C PHE A 178 -11.83 -19.95 -19.68
N LEU A 179 -11.83 -18.83 -20.42
CA LEU A 179 -11.05 -17.64 -20.07
C LEU A 179 -11.43 -17.06 -18.71
N ILE A 180 -12.73 -17.01 -18.40
CA ILE A 180 -13.23 -16.57 -17.10
C ILE A 180 -12.73 -17.49 -15.99
N LEU A 181 -12.79 -18.80 -16.18
CA LEU A 181 -12.30 -19.77 -15.18
C LEU A 181 -10.80 -19.65 -14.96
N VAL A 182 -10.00 -19.45 -16.02
CA VAL A 182 -8.56 -19.22 -15.92
C VAL A 182 -8.26 -17.93 -15.14
N LEU A 183 -9.00 -16.85 -15.41
CA LEU A 183 -8.86 -15.58 -14.67
C LEU A 183 -9.23 -15.72 -13.19
N LEU A 184 -10.31 -16.44 -12.88
CA LEU A 184 -10.71 -16.73 -11.50
C LEU A 184 -9.67 -17.57 -10.77
N LEU A 185 -9.09 -18.57 -11.43
CA LEU A 185 -8.04 -19.39 -10.85
C LEU A 185 -6.76 -18.58 -10.59
N ALA A 186 -6.33 -17.77 -11.57
CA ALA A 186 -5.15 -16.92 -11.44
C ALA A 186 -5.30 -15.90 -10.30
N THR A 187 -6.46 -15.25 -10.20
CA THR A 187 -6.77 -14.31 -9.10
C THR A 187 -6.80 -15.02 -7.75
N ALA A 188 -7.37 -16.22 -7.66
CA ALA A 188 -7.36 -17.03 -6.43
C ALA A 188 -5.94 -17.44 -6.00
N ILE A 189 -5.06 -17.81 -6.94
CA ILE A 189 -3.65 -18.15 -6.66
C ILE A 189 -2.90 -16.93 -6.13
N LEU A 190 -3.07 -15.76 -6.78
CA LEU A 190 -2.45 -14.52 -6.33
C LEU A 190 -2.94 -14.14 -4.93
N PHE A 191 -4.25 -14.22 -4.70
CA PHE A 191 -4.85 -13.94 -3.39
C PHE A 191 -4.30 -14.86 -2.30
N LYS A 192 -4.23 -16.18 -2.58
CA LYS A 192 -3.65 -17.15 -1.65
C LYS A 192 -2.20 -16.82 -1.31
N LYS A 193 -1.37 -16.50 -2.30
CA LYS A 193 0.05 -16.17 -2.07
C LYS A 193 0.20 -14.90 -1.23
N THR A 194 -0.60 -13.87 -1.49
CA THR A 194 -0.60 -12.64 -0.68
C THR A 194 -1.06 -12.91 0.75
N PHE A 195 -2.04 -13.80 0.93
CA PHE A 195 -2.56 -14.19 2.24
C PHE A 195 -1.55 -15.02 3.05
N GLU A 196 -0.85 -15.96 2.42
CA GLU A 196 0.21 -16.74 3.04
C GLU A 196 1.37 -15.85 3.51
N ASN A 197 1.80 -14.89 2.69
CA ASN A 197 2.81 -13.91 3.08
C ASN A 197 2.38 -13.07 4.28
N TYR A 198 1.11 -12.65 4.32
CA TYR A 198 0.55 -11.90 5.44
C TYR A 198 0.51 -12.72 6.73
N TYR A 199 0.08 -13.99 6.67
CA TYR A 199 0.05 -14.88 7.83
C TYR A 199 1.46 -15.20 8.36
N SER A 200 2.41 -15.47 7.46
CA SER A 200 3.80 -15.75 7.83
C SER A 200 4.41 -14.57 8.60
N TYR A 201 4.18 -13.34 8.12
CA TYR A 201 4.60 -12.12 8.80
C TYR A 201 3.97 -11.98 10.20
N ILE A 202 2.66 -12.22 10.34
CA ILE A 202 1.97 -12.17 11.64
C ILE A 202 2.58 -13.18 12.62
N ILE A 203 2.80 -14.42 12.19
CA ILE A 203 3.33 -15.49 13.04
C ILE A 203 4.77 -15.16 13.47
N SER A 204 5.62 -14.68 12.56
CA SER A 204 7.01 -14.31 12.87
C SER A 204 7.09 -13.23 13.95
N ASN A 205 6.25 -12.18 13.86
CA ASN A 205 6.25 -11.09 14.83
C ASN A 205 5.61 -11.47 16.17
N LEU A 206 4.62 -12.35 16.18
CA LEU A 206 4.06 -12.89 17.43
C LEU A 206 5.10 -13.72 18.20
N LEU A 207 5.89 -14.52 17.49
CA LEU A 207 6.94 -15.35 18.10
C LEU A 207 8.11 -14.53 18.63
N HIS A 208 8.38 -13.33 18.09
CA HIS A 208 9.46 -12.47 18.58
C HIS A 208 9.08 -11.71 19.87
N LYS A 209 7.77 -11.59 20.17
CA LYS A 209 7.26 -10.91 21.37
C LYS A 209 7.04 -11.84 22.58
N ILE A 210 7.15 -13.16 22.40
CA ILE A 210 7.01 -14.19 23.44
C ILE A 210 8.41 -14.68 23.83
#